data_AF-A0A8I1YBJ6-F1
#
_entry.id   AF-A0A8I1YBJ6-F1
#
_cell.length_a   1.000
_cell.length_b   1.000
_cell.length_c   1.000
_cell.angle_alpha   90.00
_cell.angle_beta   90.00
_cell.angle_gamma   90.00
#
_symmetry.space_group_name_H-M   'P 1'
#
loop_
_entity.id
_entity.type
_entity.pdbx_description
1 polymer ?
#
loop_
_entity_poly.entity_id
_entity_poly.type
_entity_poly.pdbx_seq_one_letter_code
_entity_poly.pdbx_strand_id
1 'polypeptide(L)' 'MGVAKDLKKQARTAEQAAVRTADELAARQMMSLAQAFRSQADIIKRNKKKKKDELRRKG' A
#
# COMPACT_ATOMS: atom_id res chain seq x y z
N MET A 1 7.91 -13.20 -2.76
CA MET A 1 7.62 -11.90 -2.10
C MET A 1 7.53 -10.81 -3.17
N GLY A 2 6.88 -9.69 -2.92
CA GLY A 2 6.75 -8.65 -3.93
C GLY A 2 6.26 -7.35 -3.34
N VAL A 3 6.81 -6.24 -3.83
CA VAL A 3 6.68 -4.89 -3.25
C VAL A 3 5.24 -4.53 -2.86
N ALA A 4 4.24 -4.87 -3.69
CA ALA A 4 2.84 -4.60 -3.36
C ALA A 4 2.31 -5.36 -2.13
N LYS A 5 2.82 -6.56 -1.84
CA LYS A 5 2.48 -7.31 -0.61
C LYS A 5 3.17 -6.68 0.61
N ASP A 6 4.40 -6.23 0.46
CA ASP A 6 5.17 -5.62 1.56
C ASP A 6 4.57 -4.28 1.97
N LEU A 7 4.14 -3.47 0.99
CA LEU A 7 3.39 -2.23 1.24
C LEU A 7 2.05 -2.49 1.94
N LYS A 8 1.33 -3.57 1.58
CA LYS A 8 0.10 -3.95 2.31
C LYS A 8 0.38 -4.35 3.76
N LYS A 9 1.53 -4.99 4.03
CA LYS A 9 1.97 -5.32 5.38
C LYS A 9 2.29 -4.04 6.17
N GLN A 10 3.03 -3.11 5.57
CA GLN A 10 3.33 -1.79 6.17
C GLN A 10 2.06 -1.00 6.45
N ALA A 11 1.08 -1.01 5.55
CA ALA A 11 -0.23 -0.38 5.76
C ALA A 11 -0.94 -0.96 7.00
N ARG A 12 -0.99 -2.29 7.12
CA ARG A 12 -1.59 -2.96 8.28
C ARG A 12 -0.85 -2.61 9.58
N THR A 13 0.48 -2.56 9.54
CA THR A 13 1.27 -2.16 10.71
C THR A 13 0.95 -0.72 11.13
N ALA A 14 0.85 0.21 10.17
CA ALA A 14 0.50 1.60 10.45
C ALA A 14 -0.94 1.73 11.00
N GLU A 15 -1.92 0.98 10.47
CA GLU A 15 -3.28 0.90 11.04
C GLU A 15 -3.27 0.39 12.48
N GLN A 16 -2.51 -0.67 12.76
CA GLN A 16 -2.39 -1.20 14.13
C GLN A 16 -1.71 -0.21 15.08
N ALA A 17 -0.70 0.51 14.61
CA ALA A 17 -0.02 1.54 15.39
C ALA A 17 -0.96 2.72 15.70
N ALA A 18 -1.80 3.12 14.73
CA ALA A 18 -2.80 4.17 14.92
C ALA A 18 -3.80 3.82 16.03
N VAL A 19 -4.29 2.56 16.04
CA VAL A 19 -5.26 2.08 17.04
C VAL A 19 -4.65 1.98 18.44
N ARG A 20 -3.33 1.71 18.54
CA ARG A 20 -2.63 1.52 19.82
C ARG A 20 -2.10 2.81 20.42
N THR A 21 -2.08 3.88 19.64
CA THR A 21 -1.54 5.18 20.06
C THR A 21 -2.61 5.97 20.79
N ALA A 22 -2.25 6.57 21.94
CA ALA A 22 -3.13 7.42 22.72
C ALA A 22 -3.21 8.87 22.17
N ASP A 23 -2.18 9.30 21.44
CA ASP A 23 -2.11 10.62 20.83
C ASP A 23 -2.92 10.65 19.51
N GLU A 24 -3.97 11.47 19.47
CA GLU A 24 -4.84 11.59 18.28
C GLU A 24 -4.12 12.07 17.02
N LEU A 25 -3.15 12.98 17.16
CA LEU A 25 -2.40 13.50 16.01
C LEU A 25 -1.53 12.40 15.42
N ALA A 26 -0.80 11.69 16.27
CA ALA A 26 0.02 10.55 15.84
C ALA A 26 -0.85 9.44 15.24
N ALA A 27 -2.02 9.15 15.82
CA ALA A 27 -2.97 8.18 15.24
C ALA A 27 -3.44 8.60 13.84
N ARG A 28 -3.79 9.87 13.63
CA ARG A 28 -4.19 10.42 12.31
C ARG A 28 -3.06 10.35 11.29
N GLN A 29 -1.83 10.63 11.69
CA GLN A 29 -0.64 10.51 10.84
C GLN A 29 -0.40 9.05 10.43
N MET A 30 -0.50 8.11 11.37
CA MET A 30 -0.36 6.68 11.09
C MET A 30 -1.46 6.16 10.16
N MET A 31 -2.70 6.62 10.30
CA MET A 31 -3.78 6.31 9.36
C MET A 31 -3.50 6.87 7.96
N SER A 32 -2.98 8.09 7.87
CA SER A 32 -2.58 8.69 6.59
C SER A 32 -1.45 7.90 5.91
N LEU A 33 -0.46 7.45 6.68
CA LEU A 33 0.61 6.57 6.19
C LEU A 33 0.06 5.23 5.69
N ALA A 34 -0.88 4.63 6.41
CA ALA A 34 -1.51 3.38 5.98
C ALA A 34 -2.22 3.53 4.63
N GLN A 35 -2.97 4.62 4.44
CA GLN A 35 -3.64 4.93 3.18
C GLN A 35 -2.63 5.14 2.05
N ALA A 36 -1.53 5.86 2.30
CA ALA A 36 -0.47 6.07 1.33
C ALA A 36 0.16 4.73 0.88
N PHE A 37 0.45 3.81 1.80
CA PHE A 37 0.97 2.49 1.47
C PHE A 37 -0.02 1.65 0.66
N ARG A 38 -1.33 1.68 0.99
CA ARG A 38 -2.37 0.99 0.20
C ARG A 38 -2.43 1.54 -1.23
N SER A 39 -2.42 2.87 -1.38
CA SER A 39 -2.43 3.52 -2.69
C SER A 39 -1.23 3.11 -3.55
N GLN A 40 -0.02 3.13 -2.97
CA GLN A 40 1.19 2.68 -3.67
C GLN A 40 1.12 1.20 -4.07
N ALA A 41 0.61 0.33 -3.20
CA ALA A 41 0.44 -1.10 -3.51
C ALA A 41 -0.50 -1.31 -4.71
N ASP A 42 -1.59 -0.52 -4.79
CA ASP A 42 -2.55 -0.60 -5.88
C ASP A 42 -1.99 -0.05 -7.19
N ILE A 43 -1.23 1.05 -7.15
CA ILE A 43 -0.52 1.57 -8.33
C ILE A 43 0.45 0.53 -8.89
N ILE A 44 1.26 -0.10 -8.04
CA ILE A 44 2.20 -1.15 -8.46
C ILE A 44 1.45 -2.33 -9.08
N LYS A 45 0.34 -2.75 -8.47
CA LYS A 45 -0.49 -3.85 -9.01
C LYS A 45 -1.07 -3.49 -10.38
N ARG A 46 -1.58 -2.27 -10.54
CA ARG A 46 -2.13 -1.76 -11.82
C ARG A 46 -1.04 -1.68 -12.89
N ASN A 47 0.12 -1.15 -12.57
CA ASN A 47 1.25 -1.03 -13.51
C ASN A 47 1.77 -2.40 -13.95
N LYS A 48 1.88 -3.35 -13.02
CA LYS A 48 2.26 -4.74 -13.34
C LYS A 48 1.25 -5.41 -14.29
N LYS A 49 -0.05 -5.17 -14.08
CA LYS A 49 -1.11 -5.67 -14.96
C LYS A 49 -1.01 -5.05 -16.36
N LYS A 50 -0.91 -3.72 -16.45
CA LYS A 50 -0.77 -3.01 -17.73
C LYS A 50 0.43 -3.51 -18.53
N LYS A 51 1.59 -3.68 -17.90
CA LYS A 51 2.81 -4.21 -18.55
C LYS A 51 2.60 -5.62 -19.10
N LYS A 52 1.90 -6.49 -18.35
CA LYS A 52 1.59 -7.85 -18.81
C LYS A 52 0.63 -7.84 -19.99
N ASP A 53 -0.40 -7.00 -19.95
CA ASP A 53 -1.39 -6.88 -21.02
C ASP A 53 -0.76 -6.31 -22.30
N GLU A 54 0.15 -5.34 -22.18
CA GLU A 54 0.92 -4.80 -23.31
C GLU A 54 1.83 -5.86 -23.94
N LEU A 55 2.54 -6.65 -23.12
CA LEU A 55 3.39 -7.74 -23.61
C LEU A 55 2.59 -8.79 -24.39
N ARG A 56 1.37 -9.12 -23.93
CA ARG A 56 0.46 -10.07 -24.60
C ARG A 56 -0.13 -9.56 -25.91
N ARG A 57 -0.12 -8.25 -26.16
CA ARG A 57 -0.62 -7.66 -27.42
C ARG A 57 0.46 -7.54 -28.48
N LYS A 58 1.74 -7.60 -28.09
CA LYS A 58 2.91 -7.41 -28.98
C LYS A 58 3.57 -8.72 -29.44
N GLY A 59 3.20 -9.86 -28.84
CA GLY A 59 3.64 -11.19 -29.26
C GLY A 59 2.47 -11.98 -29.81
#